data_AF-A0A453KGE8-F1
#
_entry.id   AF-A0A453KGE8-F1
#
_cell.length_a   1.000
_cell.length_b   1.000
_cell.length_c   1.000
_cell.angle_alpha   90.00
_cell.angle_beta   90.00
_cell.angle_gamma   90.00
#
_symmetry.space_group_name_H-M   'P 1'
#
loop_
_entity.id
_entity.type
_entity.pdbx_description
1 polymer ?
#
loop_
_entity_poly.entity_id
_entity_poly.type
_entity_poly.pdbx_seq_one_letter_code
_entity_poly.pdbx_strand_id
1 'polypeptide(L)' 'MFPEVDSTWKTFREIQRLLSKTSGKVIGDVMTPSPLVVRETTNLDAAARLLLETKYHRLPVVDSAGKLVGMITRG' A
#
# COMPACT_ATOMS: atom_id res chain seq x y z
N MET A 1 -24.84 25.27 -9.92
CA MET A 1 -23.91 25.60 -11.03
C MET A 1 -22.98 24.41 -11.17
N PHE A 2 -23.15 23.59 -12.21
CA PHE A 2 -22.32 22.42 -12.45
C PHE A 2 -20.99 22.85 -13.11
N PRO A 3 -19.84 22.25 -12.77
CA PRO A 3 -18.55 22.61 -13.36
C PRO A 3 -18.48 22.18 -14.84
N GLU A 4 -17.74 22.95 -15.64
CA GLU A 4 -17.63 22.78 -17.10
C GLU A 4 -17.07 21.41 -17.52
N VAL A 5 -17.61 20.92 -18.64
CA VAL A 5 -17.62 19.52 -19.13
C VAL A 5 -16.24 18.96 -19.52
N ASP A 6 -15.20 19.78 -19.65
CA ASP A 6 -13.95 19.35 -20.31
C ASP A 6 -12.91 18.74 -19.36
N SER A 7 -12.80 19.21 -18.12
CA SER A 7 -11.87 18.62 -17.13
C SER A 7 -12.45 17.35 -16.49
N THR A 8 -13.77 17.29 -16.37
CA THR A 8 -14.49 16.17 -15.74
C THR A 8 -14.39 14.88 -16.55
N TRP A 9 -14.33 14.99 -17.88
CA TRP A 9 -14.37 13.83 -18.77
C TRP A 9 -13.03 13.09 -18.92
N LYS A 10 -11.90 13.78 -18.73
CA LYS A 10 -10.58 13.12 -18.64
C LYS A 10 -10.45 12.31 -17.36
N THR A 11 -10.81 12.91 -16.23
CA THR A 11 -10.80 12.23 -14.92
C THR A 11 -11.73 11.03 -14.91
N PHE A 12 -12.93 11.17 -15.47
CA PHE A 12 -13.88 10.06 -15.61
C PHE A 12 -13.30 8.92 -16.46
N ARG A 13 -12.68 9.22 -17.60
CA ARG A 13 -12.04 8.20 -18.46
C ARG A 13 -10.84 7.54 -17.79
N GLU A 14 -10.02 8.28 -17.03
CA GLU A 14 -8.90 7.70 -16.29
C GLU A 14 -9.39 6.76 -15.18
N ILE A 15 -10.43 7.16 -14.44
CA ILE A 15 -11.07 6.32 -13.42
C ILE A 15 -11.69 5.07 -14.06
N GLN A 16 -12.43 5.21 -15.17
CA GLN A 16 -12.99 4.07 -15.90
C GLN A 16 -11.90 3.12 -16.40
N ARG A 17 -10.76 3.65 -16.90
CA ARG A 17 -9.61 2.85 -17.33
C ARG A 17 -8.91 2.13 -16.18
N LEU A 18 -8.84 2.75 -15.00
CA LEU A 18 -8.32 2.09 -13.80
C LEU A 18 -9.27 0.99 -13.34
N LEU A 19 -10.58 1.27 -13.30
CA LEU A 19 -11.60 0.29 -12.92
C LEU A 19 -11.67 -0.90 -13.90
N SER A 20 -11.49 -0.68 -15.20
CA SER A 20 -11.45 -1.74 -16.21
C SER A 20 -10.24 -2.66 -16.06
N LYS A 21 -9.12 -2.17 -15.51
CA LYS A 21 -7.92 -2.98 -15.24
C LYS A 21 -8.07 -3.89 -14.03
N THR A 22 -8.94 -3.52 -13.08
CA THR A 22 -9.13 -4.27 -11.82
C THR A 22 -10.37 -5.16 -11.85
N SER A 23 -11.10 -5.22 -12.97
CA SER A 23 -12.37 -5.97 -13.12
C SER A 23 -13.39 -5.67 -12.01
N GLY A 24 -13.47 -4.42 -11.55
CA GLY A 24 -14.39 -4.02 -10.48
C GLY A 24 -14.01 -4.48 -9.07
N LYS A 25 -12.82 -5.06 -8.86
CA LYS A 25 -12.32 -5.41 -7.52
C LYS A 25 -12.03 -4.17 -6.69
N VAL A 26 -12.43 -4.20 -5.42
CA VAL A 26 -12.08 -3.16 -4.45
C VAL A 26 -10.68 -3.41 -3.88
N ILE A 27 -10.07 -2.41 -3.25
CA ILE A 27 -8.74 -2.55 -2.62
C ILE A 27 -8.72 -3.70 -1.61
N GLY A 28 -9.82 -3.89 -0.88
CA GLY A 28 -9.99 -5.01 0.06
C GLY A 28 -9.85 -6.39 -0.59
N ASP A 29 -10.17 -6.53 -1.88
CA ASP A 29 -10.11 -7.81 -2.60
C ASP A 29 -8.68 -8.17 -3.05
N VAL A 30 -7.76 -7.20 -3.00
CA VAL A 30 -6.37 -7.36 -3.49
C VAL A 30 -5.32 -7.11 -2.41
N MET A 31 -5.70 -6.51 -1.28
CA MET A 31 -4.79 -6.29 -0.16
C MET A 31 -4.42 -7.60 0.55
N THR A 32 -3.24 -7.64 1.17
CA THR A 32 -2.89 -8.72 2.10
C THR A 32 -3.47 -8.40 3.48
N PRO A 33 -4.41 -9.20 4.02
CA PRO A 33 -4.89 -9.01 5.38
C PRO A 33 -3.78 -9.34 6.38
N SER A 34 -3.65 -8.53 7.44
CA SER A 34 -2.65 -8.71 8.50
C SER A 34 -1.23 -8.95 7.96
N PRO A 35 -0.64 -7.97 7.25
CA PRO A 35 0.69 -8.13 6.68
C PRO A 35 1.75 -8.35 7.78
N LEU A 36 2.88 -8.94 7.41
CA LEU A 36 4.05 -8.98 8.27
C LEU A 36 4.50 -7.55 8.58
N VAL A 37 4.65 -7.22 9.86
CA VAL A 37 5.10 -5.91 10.33
C VAL A 37 6.24 -6.06 11.34
N VAL A 38 7.03 -5.00 11.51
CA VAL A 38 8.01 -4.86 12.59
C VAL A 38 7.62 -3.71 13.53
N ARG A 39 8.15 -3.70 14.75
CA ARG A 39 7.96 -2.57 15.66
C ARG A 39 8.99 -1.48 15.37
N GLU A 40 8.68 -0.24 15.70
CA GLU A 40 9.65 0.87 15.65
C GLU A 40 10.89 0.66 16.53
N THR A 41 10.80 -0.25 17.51
CA THR A 41 11.90 -0.67 18.39
C THR A 41 12.61 -1.95 17.92
N THR A 42 12.17 -2.57 16.82
CA THR A 42 12.82 -3.75 16.26
C THR A 42 14.25 -3.42 15.81
N ASN A 43 15.23 -4.23 16.24
CA ASN A 43 16.61 -4.06 15.82
C ASN A 43 16.74 -4.11 14.28
N LEU A 44 17.55 -3.22 13.72
CA LEU A 44 17.73 -3.08 12.28
C LEU A 44 18.21 -4.38 11.62
N ASP A 45 19.12 -5.12 12.24
CA ASP A 45 19.63 -6.39 11.70
C ASP A 45 18.53 -7.44 11.63
N ALA A 46 17.62 -7.47 12.60
CA ALA A 46 16.47 -8.36 12.60
C ALA A 46 15.48 -7.98 11.48
N ALA A 47 15.20 -6.69 11.30
CA ALA A 47 14.37 -6.21 10.20
C ALA A 47 15.00 -6.49 8.83
N ALA A 48 16.32 -6.34 8.70
CA ALA A 48 17.06 -6.66 7.48
C ALA A 48 17.01 -8.17 7.17
N ARG A 49 17.20 -9.04 8.17
CA ARG A 49 17.05 -10.49 8.00
C ARG A 49 15.65 -10.85 7.50
N LEU A 50 14.60 -10.27 8.08
CA LEU A 50 13.23 -10.48 7.58
C LEU A 50 13.07 -10.09 6.11
N LEU A 51 13.65 -8.98 5.66
CA LEU A 51 13.62 -8.58 4.25
C LEU A 51 14.42 -9.52 3.33
N LEU A 52 15.48 -10.16 3.84
CA LEU A 52 16.34 -11.07 3.07
C LEU A 52 15.76 -12.49 2.99
N GLU A 53 15.18 -12.97 4.10
CA GLU A 53 14.69 -14.34 4.26
C GLU A 53 13.25 -14.49 3.75
N THR A 54 12.46 -13.42 3.75
CA THR A 54 11.10 -13.43 3.19
C THR A 54 11.09 -12.97 1.73
N LYS A 55 9.98 -13.26 1.04
CA LYS A 55 9.73 -12.72 -0.32
C LYS A 55 9.28 -11.25 -0.31
N TYR A 56 9.23 -10.62 0.86
CA TYR A 56 8.77 -9.24 0.99
C TYR A 56 9.93 -8.26 0.80
N HIS A 57 9.77 -7.36 -0.17
CA HIS A 57 10.73 -6.29 -0.42
C HIS A 57 10.53 -5.07 0.49
N ARG A 58 9.41 -5.04 1.22
CA ARG A 58 8.98 -3.91 2.04
C ARG A 58 8.37 -4.42 3.33
N LEU A 59 8.68 -3.76 4.45
CA LEU A 59 8.12 -4.04 5.76
C LEU A 59 7.49 -2.77 6.35
N PRO A 60 6.19 -2.79 6.70
CA PRO A 60 5.58 -1.74 7.49
C PRO A 60 6.13 -1.75 8.93
N VAL A 61 6.37 -0.55 9.45
CA VAL A 61 6.81 -0.33 10.83
C VAL A 61 5.65 0.23 11.62
N VAL A 62 5.32 -0.41 12.75
CA VAL A 62 4.21 0.00 13.62
C VAL A 62 4.69 0.38 15.02
N ASP A 63 3.99 1.32 15.67
CA ASP A 63 4.21 1.66 17.08
C ASP A 63 3.68 0.56 18.02
N SER A 64 3.72 0.79 19.34
CA SER A 64 3.21 -0.17 20.34
C SER A 64 1.69 -0.44 20.22
N ALA A 65 0.89 0.55 19.82
CA ALA A 65 -0.55 0.43 19.60
C ALA A 65 -0.91 -0.23 18.25
N GLY A 66 0.08 -0.51 17.40
CA GLY A 66 -0.12 -1.10 16.07
C GLY A 66 -0.42 -0.07 14.98
N LYS A 67 -0.27 1.22 15.26
CA LYS A 67 -0.41 2.28 14.27
C LYS A 67 0.81 2.27 13.35
N LEU A 68 0.58 2.38 12.05
CA LEU A 68 1.64 2.53 11.05
C LEU A 68 2.41 3.84 11.28
N VAL A 69 3.72 3.74 11.44
CA VAL A 69 4.63 4.89 11.64
C VAL A 69 5.70 5.01 10.56
N GLY A 70 5.93 3.97 9.75
CA GLY A 70 6.92 4.03 8.68
C GLY A 70 6.97 2.80 7.79
N MET A 71 7.92 2.80 6.87
CA MET A 71 8.19 1.71 5.92
C MET A 71 9.70 1.51 5.80
N ILE A 72 10.15 0.25 5.79
CA ILE A 72 11.52 -0.13 5.45
C ILE A 72 11.48 -0.87 4.11
N THR A 73 12.36 -0.50 3.19
CA THR A 73 12.46 -1.12 1.87
C THR A 73 13.89 -1.55 1.60
N ARG A 74 14.06 -2.75 1.03
CA ARG A 74 15.34 -3.16 0.44
C ARG A 74 15.34 -2.70 -1.02
N GLY A 75 16.33 -1.85 -1.37
CA GLY A 75 16.48 -1.26 -2.71
C GLY A 75 16.66 -2.28 -3.82
#